data_AF-A0A6L5F837-F1
#
_entry.id   AF-A0A6L5F837-F1
#
_cell.length_a   1.000
_cell.length_b   1.000
_cell.length_c   1.000
_cell.angle_alpha   90.00
_cell.angle_beta   90.00
_cell.angle_gamma   90.00
#
_symmetry.space_group_name_H-M   'P 1'
#
loop_
_entity.id
_entity.type
_entity.pdbx_description
1 polymer ?
#
loop_
_entity_poly.entity_id
_entity_poly.type
_entity_poly.pdbx_seq_one_letter_code
_entity_poly.pdbx_strand_id
1 'polypeptide(L)'
;MRIDLFAHGMSPDLRNEVMARTGPDQENLANWTQLTTLFDMKARGKILDACEVDLQVLTTPSPPLEVLFEGEELREMTRLANDSMAALTIGDDRYLGTVSVPLCDPDFAVEELRRGVGELGLVGPQVFSSSQGQPLDWPHLEPFWSEVESLGVPVWLHPERSPSVPDYPTEERSLYGMFLVLGWPYETSVAMSRLVLSGVMDRHPGLDIIVHHAGAMIPFFS
;
A
#
# COMPACT_ATOMS: atom_id res chain seq x y z
N MET A 1 -21.50 2.25 -13.16
CA MET A 1 -20.06 2.32 -12.87
C MET A 1 -19.79 1.48 -11.63
N ARG A 2 -19.19 0.30 -11.79
CA ARG A 2 -18.64 -0.54 -10.72
C ARG A 2 -17.14 -0.27 -10.64
N ILE A 3 -16.69 0.13 -9.45
CA ILE A 3 -15.28 0.46 -9.21
C ILE A 3 -14.72 -0.54 -8.22
N ASP A 4 -13.60 -1.15 -8.57
CA ASP A 4 -12.75 -1.88 -7.63
C ASP A 4 -11.69 -0.91 -7.09
N LEU A 5 -11.91 -0.43 -5.86
CA LEU A 5 -11.03 0.56 -5.23
C LEU A 5 -9.77 -0.06 -4.62
N PHE A 6 -9.61 -1.39 -4.63
CA PHE A 6 -8.50 -2.01 -3.91
C PHE A 6 -8.03 -3.28 -4.59
N ALA A 7 -7.17 -3.12 -5.59
CA ALA A 7 -6.47 -4.22 -6.23
C ALA A 7 -4.97 -3.97 -6.25
N HIS A 8 -4.19 -5.05 -6.23
CA HIS A 8 -2.74 -4.94 -6.36
C HIS A 8 -2.30 -5.04 -7.81
N GLY A 9 -1.33 -4.23 -8.22
CA GLY A 9 -0.69 -4.27 -9.53
C GLY A 9 0.78 -3.85 -9.44
N MET A 10 1.62 -4.36 -10.32
CA MET A 10 3.00 -3.93 -10.48
C MET A 10 3.45 -4.07 -11.93
N SER A 11 4.43 -3.29 -12.36
CA SER A 11 5.07 -3.54 -13.64
C SER A 11 5.98 -4.78 -13.58
N PRO A 12 6.18 -5.47 -14.72
CA PRO A 12 7.24 -6.48 -14.82
C PRO A 12 8.64 -5.94 -14.48
N ASP A 13 8.90 -4.66 -14.76
CA ASP A 13 10.20 -4.02 -14.50
C ASP A 13 10.46 -3.89 -13.00
N LEU A 14 9.51 -3.34 -12.23
CA LEU A 14 9.60 -3.29 -10.78
C LEU A 14 9.77 -4.69 -10.19
N ARG A 15 8.96 -5.65 -10.64
CA ARG A 15 9.04 -7.05 -10.20
C ARG A 15 10.45 -7.62 -10.41
N ASN A 16 10.98 -7.49 -11.62
CA ASN A 16 12.26 -8.07 -11.98
C ASN A 16 13.41 -7.41 -11.20
N GLU A 17 13.35 -6.10 -11.02
CA GLU A 17 14.37 -5.35 -10.29
C GLU A 17 14.38 -5.73 -8.80
N VAL A 18 13.21 -5.81 -8.16
CA VAL A 18 13.10 -6.28 -6.76
C VAL A 18 13.69 -7.68 -6.64
N MET A 19 13.25 -8.62 -7.50
CA MET A 19 13.73 -10.00 -7.46
C MET A 19 15.24 -10.13 -7.69
N ALA A 20 15.82 -9.27 -8.54
CA ALA A 20 17.25 -9.26 -8.81
C ALA A 20 18.07 -8.77 -7.59
N ARG A 21 17.54 -7.82 -6.83
CA ARG A 21 18.25 -7.22 -5.68
C ARG A 21 18.05 -7.98 -4.37
N THR A 22 16.86 -8.54 -4.12
CA THR A 22 16.54 -9.22 -2.84
C THR A 22 16.73 -10.73 -2.87
N GLY A 23 16.77 -11.34 -4.06
CA GLY A 23 16.73 -12.79 -4.24
C GLY A 23 15.33 -13.40 -4.05
N PRO A 24 15.14 -14.68 -4.40
CA PRO A 24 13.83 -15.32 -4.48
C PRO A 24 13.27 -15.84 -3.14
N ASP A 25 14.04 -15.82 -2.06
CA ASP A 25 13.76 -16.59 -0.83
C ASP A 25 12.84 -15.88 0.18
N GLN A 26 12.22 -14.77 -0.20
CA GLN A 26 11.21 -14.09 0.61
C GLN A 26 9.83 -14.74 0.35
N GLU A 27 9.21 -15.32 1.37
CA GLU A 27 7.93 -16.05 1.29
C GLU A 27 6.83 -15.22 0.60
N ASN A 28 6.82 -13.88 0.79
CA ASN A 28 5.88 -12.97 0.14
C ASN A 28 6.16 -12.72 -1.36
N LEU A 29 7.42 -12.77 -1.80
CA LEU A 29 7.78 -12.55 -3.21
C LEU A 29 7.42 -13.75 -4.10
N ALA A 30 7.37 -14.96 -3.51
CA ALA A 30 6.92 -16.15 -4.22
C ALA A 30 5.49 -15.98 -4.79
N ASN A 31 4.61 -15.30 -4.05
CA ASN A 31 3.23 -15.02 -4.48
C ASN A 31 3.17 -14.14 -5.74
N TRP A 32 4.11 -13.21 -5.90
CA TRP A 32 4.15 -12.32 -7.07
C TRP A 32 4.30 -13.10 -8.38
N THR A 33 5.09 -14.18 -8.36
CA THR A 33 5.37 -14.98 -9.55
C THR A 33 4.20 -15.88 -9.98
N GLN A 34 3.29 -16.19 -9.05
CA GLN A 34 2.17 -17.10 -9.30
C GLN A 34 0.91 -16.37 -9.81
N LEU A 35 0.84 -15.05 -9.62
CA LEU A 35 -0.31 -14.23 -9.95
C LEU A 35 -0.09 -13.47 -11.26
N THR A 36 -0.42 -14.08 -12.40
CA THR A 36 -0.25 -13.45 -13.73
C THR A 36 -0.93 -12.08 -13.85
N THR A 37 -2.12 -11.92 -13.26
CA THR A 37 -2.86 -10.64 -13.29
C THR A 37 -2.15 -9.52 -12.54
N LEU A 38 -1.20 -9.82 -11.67
CA LEU A 38 -0.44 -8.82 -10.92
C LEU A 38 0.40 -7.92 -11.84
N PHE A 39 0.88 -8.46 -12.96
CA PHE A 39 1.79 -7.76 -13.89
C PHE A 39 1.39 -7.84 -15.36
N ASP A 40 0.32 -8.58 -15.72
CA ASP A 40 -0.23 -8.64 -17.08
C ASP A 40 -1.60 -7.93 -17.14
N MET A 41 -1.60 -6.71 -17.68
CA MET A 41 -2.80 -5.87 -17.83
C MET A 41 -3.83 -6.43 -18.83
N LYS A 42 -3.39 -7.25 -19.79
CA LYS A 42 -4.31 -7.94 -20.71
C LYS A 42 -5.03 -9.07 -20.01
N ALA A 43 -4.31 -9.85 -19.18
CA ALA A 43 -4.92 -10.87 -18.35
C ALA A 43 -5.88 -10.24 -17.32
N ARG A 44 -5.48 -9.14 -16.67
CA ARG A 44 -6.32 -8.36 -15.76
C ARG A 44 -7.59 -7.84 -16.43
N GLY A 45 -7.48 -7.24 -17.63
CA GLY A 45 -8.63 -6.71 -18.36
C GLY A 45 -9.71 -7.76 -18.63
N LYS A 46 -9.32 -9.00 -18.93
CA LYS A 46 -10.28 -10.11 -19.09
C LYS A 46 -11.05 -10.42 -17.80
N ILE A 47 -10.42 -10.27 -16.64
CA ILE A 47 -11.08 -10.44 -15.34
C ILE A 47 -12.04 -9.28 -15.09
N LEU A 48 -11.64 -8.04 -15.38
CA LEU A 48 -12.54 -6.88 -15.25
C LEU A 48 -13.77 -7.04 -16.14
N ASP A 49 -13.59 -7.45 -17.40
CA ASP A 49 -14.69 -7.69 -18.33
C ASP A 49 -15.64 -8.78 -17.81
N ALA A 50 -15.10 -9.89 -17.28
CA ALA A 50 -15.88 -11.00 -16.76
C ALA A 50 -16.63 -10.67 -15.45
N CYS A 51 -16.06 -9.78 -14.62
CA CYS A 51 -16.66 -9.31 -13.38
C CYS A 51 -17.53 -8.03 -13.56
N GLU A 52 -17.59 -7.50 -14.79
CA GLU A 52 -18.25 -6.24 -15.13
C GLU A 52 -17.74 -5.06 -14.28
N VAL A 53 -16.43 -4.99 -14.05
CA VAL A 53 -15.78 -3.88 -13.33
C VAL A 53 -15.35 -2.83 -14.34
N ASP A 54 -15.85 -1.60 -14.16
CA ASP A 54 -15.64 -0.49 -15.09
C ASP A 54 -14.30 0.23 -14.85
N LEU A 55 -13.85 0.26 -13.60
CA LEU A 55 -12.60 0.92 -13.19
C LEU A 55 -11.95 0.18 -12.02
N GLN A 56 -10.62 0.13 -12.01
CA GLN A 56 -9.86 -0.46 -10.92
C GLN A 56 -8.73 0.48 -10.48
N VAL A 57 -8.58 0.67 -9.16
CA VAL A 57 -7.45 1.39 -8.57
C VAL A 57 -6.38 0.39 -8.15
N LEU A 58 -5.18 0.55 -8.71
CA LEU A 58 -4.03 -0.30 -8.49
C LEU A 58 -3.14 0.27 -7.38
N THR A 59 -2.80 -0.62 -6.45
CA THR A 59 -1.90 -0.43 -5.32
C THR A 59 -0.68 -1.33 -5.48
N THR A 60 0.48 -0.91 -5.03
CA THR A 60 1.66 -1.78 -5.00
C THR A 60 1.43 -2.90 -3.98
N PRO A 61 1.66 -4.18 -4.31
CA PRO A 61 1.44 -5.25 -3.34
C PRO A 61 2.46 -5.24 -2.20
N SER A 62 2.09 -5.91 -1.11
CA SER A 62 3.02 -6.25 -0.03
C SER A 62 4.17 -7.15 -0.51
N PRO A 63 5.36 -7.07 0.10
CA PRO A 63 5.69 -6.22 1.25
C PRO A 63 5.95 -4.75 0.85
N PRO A 64 5.86 -3.80 1.80
CA PRO A 64 6.33 -2.43 1.61
C PRO A 64 7.79 -2.41 1.16
N LEU A 65 8.18 -1.49 0.27
CA LEU A 65 9.56 -1.39 -0.22
C LEU A 65 10.58 -1.12 0.91
N GLU A 66 10.17 -0.41 1.95
CA GLU A 66 10.98 -0.13 3.15
C GLU A 66 11.25 -1.33 4.05
N VAL A 67 10.64 -2.49 3.76
CA VAL A 67 11.00 -3.80 4.36
C VAL A 67 12.13 -4.48 3.57
N LEU A 68 12.32 -4.09 2.32
CA LEU A 68 13.26 -4.71 1.39
C LEU A 68 14.53 -3.87 1.16
N PHE A 69 14.41 -2.55 1.26
CA PHE A 69 15.46 -1.61 0.91
C PHE A 69 15.58 -0.51 1.97
N GLU A 70 16.75 0.13 2.01
CA GLU A 70 17.05 1.24 2.93
C GLU A 70 17.80 2.36 2.20
N GLY A 71 17.81 3.56 2.78
CA GLY A 71 18.61 4.69 2.29
C GLY A 71 18.30 5.07 0.84
N GLU A 72 19.34 5.33 0.05
CA GLU A 72 19.18 5.77 -1.35
C GLU A 72 18.57 4.68 -2.24
N GLU A 73 18.84 3.40 -1.94
CA GLU A 73 18.25 2.28 -2.67
C GLU A 73 16.74 2.24 -2.50
N LEU A 74 16.23 2.50 -1.29
CA LEU A 74 14.80 2.64 -1.05
C LEU A 74 14.17 3.77 -1.88
N ARG A 75 14.85 4.91 -1.97
CA ARG A 75 14.38 6.06 -2.75
C ARG A 75 14.36 5.76 -4.26
N GLU A 76 15.41 5.11 -4.77
CA GLU A 76 15.50 4.64 -6.15
C GLU A 76 14.35 3.67 -6.48
N MET A 77 14.16 2.65 -5.66
CA MET A 77 13.13 1.63 -5.87
C MET A 77 11.71 2.20 -5.74
N THR A 78 11.50 3.18 -4.87
CA THR A 78 10.22 3.88 -4.74
C THR A 78 9.90 4.68 -6.00
N ARG A 79 10.87 5.45 -6.53
CA ARG A 79 10.68 6.19 -7.80
C ARG A 79 10.39 5.23 -8.94
N LEU A 80 11.14 4.13 -9.06
CA LEU A 80 10.89 3.09 -10.05
C LEU A 80 9.47 2.52 -9.93
N ALA A 81 9.00 2.26 -8.70
CA ALA A 81 7.66 1.73 -8.47
C ALA A 81 6.57 2.70 -8.92
N ASN A 82 6.72 4.00 -8.61
CA ASN A 82 5.74 5.02 -8.99
C ASN A 82 5.75 5.31 -10.49
N ASP A 83 6.92 5.44 -11.11
CA ASP A 83 7.06 5.62 -12.56
C ASP A 83 6.48 4.42 -13.30
N SER A 84 6.75 3.21 -12.81
CA SER A 84 6.19 1.96 -13.32
C SER A 84 4.67 1.89 -13.17
N MET A 85 4.12 2.30 -12.03
CA MET A 85 2.68 2.31 -11.79
C MET A 85 1.99 3.27 -12.76
N ALA A 86 2.53 4.48 -12.91
CA ALA A 86 2.01 5.46 -13.85
C ALA A 86 2.07 4.93 -15.30
N ALA A 87 3.17 4.30 -15.70
CA ALA A 87 3.31 3.66 -17.00
C ALA A 87 2.37 2.44 -17.19
N LEU A 88 1.99 1.75 -16.11
CA LEU A 88 1.07 0.62 -16.14
C LEU A 88 -0.38 1.06 -16.37
N THR A 89 -0.74 2.25 -15.88
CA THR A 89 -2.09 2.79 -15.95
C THR A 89 -2.29 3.79 -17.08
N ILE A 90 -1.22 4.32 -17.67
CA ILE A 90 -1.33 5.29 -18.76
C ILE A 90 -1.96 4.66 -20.01
N GLY A 91 -2.94 5.35 -20.59
CA GLY A 91 -3.55 4.98 -21.88
C GLY A 91 -4.70 3.97 -21.81
N ASP A 92 -5.13 3.54 -20.62
CA ASP A 92 -6.37 2.79 -20.42
C ASP A 92 -7.14 3.38 -19.22
N ASP A 93 -8.21 4.12 -19.50
CA ASP A 93 -9.02 4.85 -18.51
C ASP A 93 -9.73 3.94 -17.49
N ARG A 94 -9.64 2.61 -17.66
CA ARG A 94 -10.12 1.63 -16.67
C ARG A 94 -9.19 1.48 -15.48
N TYR A 95 -7.98 2.04 -15.52
CA TYR A 95 -7.00 1.88 -14.44
C TYR A 95 -6.55 3.23 -13.88
N LEU A 96 -6.53 3.31 -12.56
CA LEU A 96 -5.88 4.37 -11.79
C LEU A 96 -4.79 3.73 -10.94
N GLY A 97 -3.76 4.48 -10.57
CA GLY A 97 -2.65 3.99 -9.75
C GLY A 97 -2.42 4.86 -8.51
N THR A 98 -1.98 4.25 -7.42
CA THR A 98 -1.57 4.97 -6.19
C THR A 98 -0.07 5.21 -6.14
N VAL A 99 0.34 6.20 -5.36
CA VAL A 99 1.74 6.48 -5.04
C VAL A 99 2.21 5.58 -3.91
N SER A 100 3.29 4.84 -4.12
CA SER A 100 4.05 4.19 -3.04
C SER A 100 4.88 5.23 -2.30
N VAL A 101 4.75 5.27 -0.98
CA VAL A 101 5.46 6.23 -0.11
C VAL A 101 6.12 5.50 1.08
N PRO A 102 7.45 5.53 1.21
CA PRO A 102 8.14 4.94 2.35
C PRO A 102 8.10 5.91 3.53
N LEU A 103 7.25 5.63 4.53
CA LEU A 103 7.05 6.55 5.66
C LEU A 103 8.21 6.53 6.66
N CYS A 104 9.16 5.59 6.54
CA CYS A 104 10.40 5.61 7.31
C CYS A 104 11.31 6.78 6.92
N ASP A 105 11.04 7.43 5.78
CA ASP A 105 11.70 8.64 5.28
C ASP A 105 10.64 9.70 4.90
N PRO A 106 10.05 10.41 5.88
CA PRO A 106 8.89 11.29 5.66
C PRO A 106 9.16 12.44 4.71
N ASP A 107 10.38 12.99 4.72
CA ASP A 107 10.76 14.09 3.84
C ASP A 107 10.70 13.64 2.38
N PHE A 108 11.25 12.44 2.10
CA PHE A 108 11.17 11.85 0.78
C PHE A 108 9.74 11.39 0.43
N ALA A 109 8.98 10.84 1.39
CA ALA A 109 7.58 10.49 1.18
C ALA A 109 6.72 11.68 0.73
N VAL A 110 6.95 12.86 1.32
CA VAL A 110 6.29 14.13 0.93
C VAL A 110 6.72 14.58 -0.47
N GLU A 111 8.02 14.57 -0.77
CA GLU A 111 8.54 14.89 -2.11
C GLU A 111 7.92 13.99 -3.18
N GLU A 112 7.93 12.68 -2.94
CA GLU A 112 7.50 11.69 -3.90
C GLU A 112 5.97 11.65 -4.03
N LEU A 113 5.21 11.93 -2.96
CA LEU A 113 3.77 12.11 -3.02
C LEU A 113 3.40 13.29 -3.95
N ARG A 114 4.05 14.45 -3.78
CA ARG A 114 3.85 15.62 -4.65
C ARG A 114 4.12 15.28 -6.11
N ARG A 115 5.24 14.60 -6.39
CA ARG A 115 5.61 14.19 -7.75
C ARG A 115 4.61 13.20 -8.33
N GLY A 116 4.25 12.17 -7.56
CA GLY A 116 3.31 11.12 -7.98
C GLY A 116 1.94 11.67 -8.34
N VAL A 117 1.39 12.56 -7.51
CA VAL A 117 0.08 13.19 -7.78
C VAL A 117 0.18 14.25 -8.88
N GLY A 118 1.14 15.17 -8.76
CA GLY A 118 1.22 16.35 -9.63
C GLY A 118 1.80 16.10 -11.02
N GLU A 119 2.78 15.21 -11.13
CA GLU A 119 3.50 14.96 -12.39
C GLU A 119 3.11 13.63 -13.05
N LEU A 120 2.87 12.58 -12.26
CA LEU A 120 2.55 11.25 -12.78
C LEU A 120 1.04 10.98 -12.92
N GLY A 121 0.19 11.80 -12.30
CA GLY A 121 -1.27 11.62 -12.33
C GLY A 121 -1.78 10.44 -11.50
N LEU A 122 -0.99 9.97 -10.52
CA LEU A 122 -1.41 8.96 -9.55
C LEU A 122 -2.40 9.60 -8.54
N VAL A 123 -3.31 8.80 -8.00
CA VAL A 123 -4.54 9.33 -7.38
C VAL A 123 -4.47 9.57 -5.87
N GLY A 124 -3.35 9.25 -5.25
CA GLY A 124 -3.13 9.40 -3.81
C GLY A 124 -2.16 8.34 -3.28
N PRO A 125 -1.70 8.45 -2.03
CA PRO A 125 -0.73 7.51 -1.47
C PRO A 125 -1.40 6.19 -1.07
N GLN A 126 -0.67 5.10 -1.24
CA GLN A 126 -0.85 3.90 -0.44
C GLN A 126 0.11 3.94 0.74
N VAL A 127 -0.41 3.71 1.94
CA VAL A 127 0.36 3.54 3.17
C VAL A 127 0.06 2.19 3.80
N PHE A 128 0.94 1.72 4.66
CA PHE A 128 0.74 0.51 5.45
C PHE A 128 0.37 0.84 6.89
N SER A 129 -0.24 -0.09 7.63
CA SER A 129 -0.69 0.11 9.02
C SER A 129 0.42 0.49 10.00
N SER A 130 1.67 0.25 9.63
CA SER A 130 2.87 0.75 10.30
C SER A 130 3.98 0.96 9.27
N SER A 131 5.00 1.71 9.67
CA SER A 131 6.22 1.88 8.89
C SER A 131 7.43 1.45 9.70
N GLN A 132 8.10 0.38 9.27
CA GLN A 132 9.16 -0.30 10.04
C GLN A 132 8.76 -0.55 11.53
N GLY A 133 7.49 -0.89 11.78
CA GLY A 133 6.93 -1.10 13.12
C GLY A 133 6.55 0.18 13.89
N GLN A 134 6.77 1.36 13.31
CA GLN A 134 6.34 2.64 13.86
C GLN A 134 4.88 2.93 13.44
N PRO A 135 4.04 3.43 14.36
CA PRO A 135 2.64 3.69 14.06
C PRO A 135 2.47 5.04 13.34
N LEU A 136 1.35 5.13 12.60
CA LEU A 136 1.03 6.24 11.70
C LEU A 136 0.71 7.59 12.39
N ASP A 137 0.50 7.58 13.70
CA ASP A 137 0.20 8.75 14.52
C ASP A 137 1.43 9.40 15.16
N TRP A 138 2.64 8.96 14.81
CA TRP A 138 3.85 9.59 15.35
C TRP A 138 4.05 11.02 14.81
N PRO A 139 4.55 11.97 15.64
CA PRO A 139 4.67 13.39 15.25
C PRO A 139 5.51 13.67 14.00
N HIS A 140 6.48 12.81 13.68
CA HIS A 140 7.35 12.99 12.52
C HIS A 140 6.60 12.76 11.18
N LEU A 141 5.40 12.16 11.21
CA LEU A 141 4.53 11.99 10.04
C LEU A 141 3.54 13.14 9.85
N GLU A 142 3.51 14.13 10.75
CA GLU A 142 2.64 15.31 10.63
C GLU A 142 2.84 16.08 9.30
N PRO A 143 4.07 16.27 8.79
CA PRO A 143 4.27 16.88 7.46
C PRO A 143 3.67 16.05 6.33
N PHE A 144 3.69 14.72 6.43
CA PHE A 144 3.07 13.83 5.44
C PHE A 144 1.55 14.00 5.43
N TRP A 145 0.90 13.99 6.60
CA TRP A 145 -0.55 14.20 6.70
C TRP A 145 -0.97 15.59 6.19
N SER A 146 -0.18 16.61 6.52
CA SER A 146 -0.40 17.99 6.01
C SER A 146 -0.34 18.04 4.49
N GLU A 147 0.59 17.29 3.88
CA GLU A 147 0.72 17.24 2.42
C GLU A 147 -0.45 16.52 1.75
N VAL A 148 -0.87 15.38 2.30
CA VAL A 148 -2.04 14.64 1.80
C VAL A 148 -3.28 15.53 1.81
N GLU A 149 -3.54 16.22 2.92
CA GLU A 149 -4.67 17.16 3.03
C GLU A 149 -4.53 18.31 2.02
N SER A 150 -3.33 18.89 1.88
CA SER A 150 -3.09 19.99 0.92
C SER A 150 -3.33 19.57 -0.53
N LEU A 151 -3.02 18.32 -0.89
CA LEU A 151 -3.27 17.77 -2.21
C LEU A 151 -4.74 17.37 -2.41
N GLY A 152 -5.50 17.19 -1.32
CA GLY A 152 -6.90 16.79 -1.36
C GLY A 152 -7.12 15.40 -1.96
N VAL A 153 -6.18 14.48 -1.71
CA VAL A 153 -6.19 13.12 -2.25
C VAL A 153 -6.51 12.08 -1.16
N PRO A 154 -7.23 11.00 -1.49
CA PRO A 154 -7.49 9.93 -0.54
C PRO A 154 -6.25 9.06 -0.29
N VAL A 155 -6.23 8.38 0.86
CA VAL A 155 -5.15 7.49 1.29
C VAL A 155 -5.63 6.04 1.31
N TRP A 156 -4.91 5.14 0.66
CA TRP A 156 -5.17 3.70 0.73
C TRP A 156 -4.38 3.07 1.88
N LEU A 157 -5.07 2.71 2.95
CA LEU A 157 -4.47 2.05 4.11
C LEU A 157 -4.50 0.52 3.93
N HIS A 158 -3.33 -0.07 3.73
CA HIS A 158 -3.13 -1.52 3.68
C HIS A 158 -2.60 -2.05 5.03
N PRO A 159 -3.04 -3.21 5.53
CA PRO A 159 -2.41 -3.82 6.70
C PRO A 159 -1.01 -4.31 6.38
N GLU A 160 -0.10 -4.24 7.35
CA GLU A 160 1.18 -4.94 7.27
C GLU A 160 1.41 -5.75 8.54
N ARG A 161 1.49 -7.07 8.36
CA ARG A 161 1.99 -8.00 9.36
C ARG A 161 2.66 -9.15 8.65
N SER A 162 3.91 -9.40 8.98
CA SER A 162 4.68 -10.51 8.43
C SER A 162 4.28 -11.84 9.09
N PRO A 163 4.32 -12.97 8.37
CA PRO A 163 4.24 -14.30 8.98
C PRO A 163 5.32 -14.55 10.04
N SER A 164 6.43 -13.81 10.04
CA SER A 164 7.46 -13.90 11.09
C SER A 164 7.02 -13.32 12.45
N VAL A 165 5.90 -12.61 12.53
CA VAL A 165 5.34 -12.13 13.80
C VAL A 165 4.56 -13.28 14.45
N PRO A 166 5.02 -13.83 15.59
CA PRO A 166 4.37 -14.98 16.22
C PRO A 166 3.00 -14.63 16.81
N ASP A 167 2.11 -15.63 16.91
CA ASP A 167 0.78 -15.45 17.49
C ASP A 167 0.84 -15.55 19.03
N TYR A 168 1.79 -16.34 19.55
CA TYR A 168 2.07 -16.47 20.97
C TYR A 168 3.57 -16.27 21.30
N PRO A 169 3.93 -15.83 22.52
CA PRO A 169 5.33 -15.56 22.91
C PRO A 169 6.31 -16.74 22.82
N THR A 170 5.80 -17.98 22.75
CA THR A 170 6.62 -19.21 22.66
C THR A 170 6.80 -19.70 21.23
N GLU A 171 6.30 -18.98 20.23
CA GLU A 171 6.40 -19.33 18.81
C GLU A 171 7.43 -18.46 18.10
N GLU A 172 7.97 -18.94 16.99
CA GLU A 172 8.93 -18.21 16.16
C GLU A 172 8.27 -17.49 14.96
N ARG A 173 7.04 -17.87 14.61
CA ARG A 173 6.26 -17.34 13.48
C ARG A 173 4.78 -17.55 13.71
N SER A 174 3.94 -16.81 12.99
CA SER A 174 2.50 -17.07 12.94
C SER A 174 2.22 -18.43 12.31
N LEU A 175 1.25 -19.13 12.87
CA LEU A 175 0.82 -20.45 12.41
C LEU A 175 -0.53 -20.38 11.72
N TYR A 176 -0.80 -21.34 10.83
CA TYR A 176 -2.09 -21.51 10.15
C TYR A 176 -2.56 -20.28 9.34
N GLY A 177 -1.66 -19.37 8.98
CA GLY A 177 -1.99 -18.13 8.25
C GLY A 177 -2.68 -17.08 9.13
N MET A 178 -2.54 -17.16 10.46
CA MET A 178 -3.26 -16.26 11.37
C MET A 178 -2.85 -14.79 11.23
N PHE A 179 -1.59 -14.53 10.87
CA PHE A 179 -1.10 -13.19 10.52
C PHE A 179 -1.98 -12.51 9.45
N LEU A 180 -2.50 -13.28 8.50
CA LEU A 180 -3.38 -12.82 7.42
C LEU A 180 -4.83 -12.73 7.91
N VAL A 181 -5.36 -13.80 8.53
CA VAL A 181 -6.79 -13.93 8.82
C VAL A 181 -7.25 -13.00 9.94
N LEU A 182 -6.48 -12.90 11.03
CA LEU A 182 -6.80 -12.04 12.17
C LEU A 182 -5.78 -10.92 12.35
N GLY A 183 -4.52 -11.16 12.01
CA GLY A 183 -3.46 -10.18 12.16
C GLY A 183 -3.70 -8.93 11.32
N TRP A 184 -3.92 -9.07 10.02
CA TRP A 184 -4.18 -7.92 9.14
C TRP A 184 -5.40 -7.08 9.54
N PRO A 185 -6.59 -7.66 9.81
CA PRO A 185 -7.70 -6.87 10.33
C PRO A 185 -7.39 -6.19 11.67
N TYR A 186 -6.63 -6.83 12.55
CA TYR A 186 -6.20 -6.22 13.81
C TYR A 186 -5.31 -4.99 13.56
N GLU A 187 -4.27 -5.13 12.72
CA GLU A 187 -3.36 -4.04 12.39
C GLU A 187 -4.09 -2.82 11.80
N THR A 188 -4.99 -3.04 10.82
CA THR A 188 -5.80 -1.96 10.24
C THR A 188 -6.67 -1.29 11.30
N SER A 189 -7.31 -2.07 12.18
CA SER A 189 -8.20 -1.53 13.23
C SER A 189 -7.44 -0.68 14.25
N VAL A 190 -6.23 -1.10 14.63
CA VAL A 190 -5.35 -0.33 15.51
C VAL A 190 -4.90 0.96 14.83
N ALA A 191 -4.44 0.91 13.58
CA ALA A 191 -4.02 2.10 12.84
C ALA A 191 -5.17 3.12 12.72
N MET A 192 -6.37 2.69 12.30
CA MET A 192 -7.56 3.53 12.24
C MET A 192 -7.88 4.17 13.61
N SER A 193 -7.91 3.36 14.67
CA SER A 193 -8.24 3.84 16.02
C SER A 193 -7.22 4.87 16.50
N ARG A 194 -5.93 4.66 16.22
CA ARG A 194 -4.86 5.60 16.61
C ARG A 194 -4.92 6.90 15.84
N LEU A 195 -5.17 6.88 14.53
CA LEU A 195 -5.33 8.11 13.74
C LEU A 195 -6.44 9.01 14.29
N VAL A 196 -7.57 8.42 14.71
CA VAL A 196 -8.67 9.17 15.34
C VAL A 196 -8.31 9.60 16.77
N LEU A 197 -7.93 8.67 17.65
CA LEU A 197 -7.77 8.93 19.08
C LEU A 197 -6.55 9.82 19.41
N SER A 198 -5.53 9.85 18.55
CA SER A 198 -4.40 10.77 18.66
C SER A 198 -4.70 12.18 18.11
N GLY A 199 -5.87 12.37 17.50
CA GLY A 199 -6.30 13.62 16.89
C GLY A 199 -5.63 13.95 15.56
N VAL A 200 -5.01 12.99 14.84
CA VAL A 200 -4.52 13.24 13.47
C VAL A 200 -5.69 13.67 12.58
N MET A 201 -6.82 12.95 12.65
CA MET A 201 -8.02 13.29 11.88
C MET A 201 -8.67 14.61 12.34
N ASP A 202 -8.42 15.06 13.57
CA ASP A 202 -8.89 16.37 14.06
C ASP A 202 -8.02 17.52 13.55
N ARG A 203 -6.71 17.29 13.42
CA ARG A 203 -5.75 18.29 12.90
C ARG A 203 -5.81 18.42 11.38
N HIS A 204 -6.13 17.32 10.70
CA HIS A 204 -6.28 17.24 9.24
C HIS A 204 -7.68 16.76 8.86
N PRO A 205 -8.72 17.59 9.08
CA PRO A 205 -10.12 17.20 8.85
C PRO A 205 -10.47 16.92 7.38
N GLY A 206 -9.60 17.26 6.43
CA GLY A 206 -9.74 16.94 5.01
C GLY A 206 -9.18 15.58 4.60
N LEU A 207 -8.62 14.79 5.52
CA LEU A 207 -8.13 13.45 5.20
C LEU A 207 -9.28 12.46 4.94
N ASP A 208 -9.22 11.83 3.77
CA ASP A 208 -10.06 10.69 3.41
C ASP A 208 -9.24 9.40 3.41
N ILE A 209 -9.49 8.51 4.38
CA ILE A 209 -8.77 7.23 4.50
C ILE A 209 -9.65 6.09 3.96
N ILE A 210 -9.20 5.45 2.89
CA ILE A 210 -9.79 4.25 2.30
C ILE A 210 -9.18 3.03 2.98
N VAL A 211 -10.06 2.19 3.54
CA VAL A 211 -9.70 0.91 4.17
C VAL A 211 -10.38 -0.24 3.44
N HIS A 212 -9.71 -1.39 3.36
CA HIS A 212 -10.30 -2.63 2.84
C HIS A 212 -10.62 -3.62 3.97
N HIS A 213 -10.99 -4.85 3.64
CA HIS A 213 -11.54 -5.84 4.59
C HIS A 213 -12.81 -5.35 5.30
N ALA A 214 -13.65 -4.59 4.59
CA ALA A 214 -14.92 -4.05 5.09
C ALA A 214 -14.79 -3.24 6.40
N GLY A 215 -13.73 -2.43 6.54
CA GLY A 215 -13.45 -1.69 7.77
C GLY A 215 -12.73 -2.51 8.84
N ALA A 216 -12.18 -3.66 8.45
CA ALA A 216 -11.48 -4.58 9.33
C ALA A 216 -12.35 -5.04 10.51
N MET A 217 -11.89 -4.88 11.75
CA MET A 217 -12.66 -5.28 12.93
C MET A 217 -13.63 -4.18 13.40
N ILE A 218 -13.42 -2.91 13.01
CA ILE A 218 -14.13 -1.76 13.59
C ILE A 218 -15.67 -1.87 13.49
N PRO A 219 -16.29 -2.23 12.34
CA PRO A 219 -17.75 -2.29 12.25
C PRO A 219 -18.42 -3.35 13.13
N PHE A 220 -17.66 -4.32 13.65
CA PHE A 220 -18.19 -5.37 14.51
C PHE A 220 -17.99 -5.09 16.01
N PHE A 221 -16.96 -4.34 16.39
CA PHE A 221 -16.62 -4.04 17.78
C PHE A 221 -17.01 -2.63 18.24
N SER A 222 -17.73 -1.86 17.40
CA SER A 222 -18.25 -0.52 17.72
C SER A 222 -19.73 -0.52 18.11
#